data_AF-A0A1J6JGV1-F1
#
_entry.id   AF-A0A1J6JGV1-F1
#
_cell.length_a   1.000
_cell.length_b   1.000
_cell.length_c   1.000
_cell.angle_alpha   90.00
_cell.angle_beta   90.00
_cell.angle_gamma   90.00
#
_symmetry.space_group_name_H-M   'P 1'
#
loop_
_entity.id
_entity.type
_entity.pdbx_description
1 polymer ?
#
loop_
_entity_poly.entity_id
_entity_poly.type
_entity_poly.pdbx_seq_one_letter_code
_entity_poly.pdbx_strand_id
1 'polypeptide(L)'
;LKFGIQAPQQCVFCKQTDETFDHLFFECSLTNKLWMRLLRWLGYDRPIRDWQSEVNWICKGAKMRNGHCVIVTCVFGMMVYFVWRERNKLRFQGGTVIVSNICKEIAIHIHMKG
;
A
#
# COMPACT_ATOMS: atom_id res chain seq x y z
N LEU A 1 -10.34 -31.25 7.50
CA LEU A 1 -9.44 -30.38 8.29
C LEU A 1 -9.48 -28.97 7.71
N LYS A 2 -10.14 -28.01 8.37
CA LYS A 2 -9.99 -26.59 8.06
C LYS A 2 -8.83 -26.08 8.91
N PHE A 3 -7.69 -25.77 8.30
CA PHE A 3 -6.62 -25.01 8.95
C PHE A 3 -7.11 -23.57 9.13
N GLY A 4 -7.91 -23.33 10.16
CA GLY A 4 -8.36 -21.99 10.53
C GLY A 4 -7.35 -21.38 11.48
N ILE A 5 -6.49 -20.50 10.98
CA ILE A 5 -5.79 -19.57 11.87
C ILE A 5 -6.89 -18.71 12.50
N GLN A 6 -7.14 -18.88 13.80
CA GLN A 6 -8.03 -18.01 14.56
C GLN A 6 -7.35 -16.66 14.76
N ALA A 7 -7.31 -15.85 13.71
CA ALA A 7 -6.86 -14.47 13.77
C ALA A 7 -8.08 -13.55 13.99
N PRO A 8 -7.93 -12.44 14.75
CA PRO A 8 -8.98 -11.43 14.83
C PRO A 8 -9.38 -10.95 13.44
N GLN A 9 -10.67 -10.91 13.11
CA GLN A 9 -11.09 -10.50 11.76
C GLN A 9 -10.90 -9.01 11.52
N GLN A 10 -10.85 -8.20 12.57
CA GLN A 10 -10.64 -6.77 12.49
C GLN A 10 -9.30 -6.39 11.84
N CYS A 11 -9.30 -5.37 10.99
CA CYS A 11 -8.11 -4.83 10.35
C CYS A 11 -7.07 -4.35 11.38
N VAL A 12 -5.84 -4.83 11.25
CA VAL A 12 -4.75 -4.51 12.19
C VAL A 12 -4.32 -3.05 12.15
N PHE A 13 -4.59 -2.36 11.04
CA PHE A 13 -4.17 -0.97 10.86
C PHE A 13 -5.18 0.03 11.45
N CYS A 14 -6.45 -0.04 11.02
CA CYS A 14 -7.45 0.93 11.46
C CYS A 14 -8.18 0.51 12.74
N LYS A 15 -8.27 -0.80 13.02
CA LYS A 15 -9.06 -1.38 14.13
C LYS A 15 -10.53 -0.92 14.14
N GLN A 16 -11.10 -0.62 12.98
CA GLN A 16 -12.46 -0.08 12.84
C GLN A 16 -13.41 -1.05 12.13
N THR A 17 -12.91 -1.77 11.13
CA THR A 17 -13.71 -2.68 10.29
C THR A 17 -12.98 -4.01 10.14
N ASP A 18 -13.70 -5.03 9.69
CA ASP A 18 -13.09 -6.31 9.33
C ASP A 18 -12.15 -6.18 8.13
N GLU A 19 -11.09 -6.96 8.18
CA GLU A 19 -10.05 -7.00 7.17
C GLU A 19 -10.51 -7.79 5.96
N THR A 20 -10.98 -7.07 4.95
CA THR A 20 -11.13 -7.59 3.59
C THR A 20 -9.94 -7.17 2.74
N PHE A 21 -9.81 -7.76 1.56
CA PHE A 21 -8.80 -7.36 0.59
C PHE A 21 -8.95 -5.88 0.17
N ASP A 22 -10.17 -5.47 -0.19
CA ASP A 22 -10.47 -4.09 -0.60
C ASP A 22 -10.24 -3.11 0.55
N HIS A 23 -10.65 -3.50 1.76
CA HIS A 23 -10.39 -2.69 2.94
C HIS A 23 -8.90 -2.51 3.17
N LEU A 24 -8.13 -3.59 3.18
CA LEU A 24 -6.69 -3.56 3.47
C LEU A 24 -5.94 -2.58 2.54
N PHE A 25 -6.23 -2.57 1.24
CA PHE A 25 -5.43 -1.81 0.28
C PHE A 25 -5.99 -0.42 -0.03
N PHE A 26 -7.30 -0.17 0.06
CA PHE A 26 -7.87 1.07 -0.45
C PHE A 26 -8.88 1.77 0.47
N GLU A 27 -9.62 1.05 1.30
CA GLU A 27 -10.61 1.67 2.20
C GLU A 27 -10.03 1.94 3.61
N CYS A 28 -8.99 1.20 4.01
CA CYS A 28 -8.35 1.39 5.30
C CYS A 28 -7.74 2.78 5.38
N SER A 29 -8.10 3.51 6.43
CA SER A 29 -7.66 4.89 6.62
C SER A 29 -6.13 5.04 6.67
N LEU A 30 -5.39 4.01 7.09
CA LEU A 30 -3.93 4.02 7.10
C LEU A 30 -3.35 3.83 5.70
N THR A 31 -3.78 2.82 4.96
CA THR A 31 -3.24 2.51 3.62
C THR A 31 -3.69 3.52 2.58
N ASN A 32 -4.90 4.06 2.72
CA ASN A 32 -5.38 5.20 1.94
C ASN A 32 -4.50 6.44 2.16
N LYS A 33 -4.19 6.80 3.41
CA LYS A 33 -3.27 7.91 3.72
C LYS A 33 -1.86 7.67 3.17
N LEU A 34 -1.38 6.43 3.24
CA LEU A 34 -0.08 6.04 2.66
C LEU A 34 -0.07 6.26 1.15
N TRP A 35 -1.06 5.74 0.43
CA TRP A 35 -1.14 5.88 -1.02
C TRP A 35 -1.32 7.33 -1.45
N MET A 36 -2.16 8.10 -0.75
CA MET A 36 -2.37 9.53 -1.04
C MET A 36 -1.06 10.33 -0.88
N ARG A 37 -0.29 10.04 0.17
CA ARG A 37 1.00 10.70 0.40
C ARG A 37 2.02 10.36 -0.67
N LEU A 38 2.06 9.09 -1.12
CA LEU A 38 2.94 8.65 -2.20
C LEU A 38 2.54 9.28 -3.55
N LEU A 39 1.24 9.34 -3.86
CA LEU A 39 0.74 10.01 -5.06
C LEU A 39 1.15 11.49 -5.11
N ARG A 40 0.95 12.21 -3.99
CA ARG A 40 1.37 13.62 -3.90
C ARG A 40 2.87 13.79 -4.07
N TRP A 41 3.67 12.90 -3.47
CA TRP A 41 5.13 12.89 -3.64
C TRP A 41 5.54 12.62 -5.10
N LEU A 42 4.78 11.79 -5.82
CA LEU A 42 4.96 11.50 -7.24
C LEU A 42 4.43 12.61 -8.17
N GLY A 43 3.81 13.67 -7.63
CA GLY A 43 3.25 14.79 -8.40
C GLY A 43 1.82 14.59 -8.89
N TYR A 44 1.07 13.63 -8.33
CA TYR A 44 -0.35 13.44 -8.65
C TYR A 44 -1.26 14.04 -7.58
N ASP A 45 -2.22 14.85 -8.02
CA ASP A 45 -3.38 15.27 -7.23
C ASP A 45 -4.65 14.65 -7.82
N ARG A 46 -5.03 13.49 -7.29
CA ARG A 46 -6.20 12.74 -7.75
C ARG A 46 -6.86 11.98 -6.60
N PRO A 47 -8.17 11.75 -6.65
CA PRO A 47 -8.83 10.89 -5.69
C PRO A 47 -8.36 9.44 -5.86
N ILE A 48 -8.16 8.76 -4.73
CA ILE A 48 -7.94 7.32 -4.67
C ILE A 48 -9.24 6.61 -5.02
N ARG A 49 -9.15 5.62 -5.90
CA ARG A 49 -10.27 4.77 -6.33
C ARG A 49 -10.15 3.38 -5.69
N ASP A 50 -11.08 2.49 -6.03
CA ASP A 50 -11.05 1.09 -5.67
C ASP A 50 -9.81 0.36 -6.23
N TRP A 51 -9.56 -0.84 -5.72
CA TRP A 51 -8.41 -1.67 -6.11
C TRP A 51 -8.30 -1.86 -7.62
N GLN A 52 -9.40 -2.22 -8.27
CA GLN A 52 -9.37 -2.56 -9.69
C GLN A 52 -9.05 -1.32 -10.54
N SER A 53 -9.64 -0.18 -10.19
CA SER A 53 -9.36 1.10 -10.84
C SER A 53 -7.89 1.52 -10.72
N GLU A 54 -7.30 1.36 -9.53
CA GLU A 54 -5.92 1.75 -9.25
C GLU A 54 -4.93 0.83 -9.96
N VAL A 55 -5.12 -0.49 -9.88
CA VAL A 55 -4.29 -1.46 -10.62
C VAL A 55 -4.39 -1.23 -12.11
N ASN A 56 -5.59 -0.99 -12.66
CA ASN A 56 -5.75 -0.68 -14.08
C ASN A 56 -4.99 0.58 -14.49
N TRP A 57 -4.99 1.62 -13.64
CA TRP A 57 -4.24 2.84 -13.89
C TRP A 57 -2.72 2.59 -13.89
N ILE A 58 -2.21 1.86 -12.89
CA ILE A 58 -0.80 1.47 -12.80
C ILE A 58 -0.39 0.61 -14.00
N CYS A 59 -1.18 -0.40 -14.37
CA CYS A 59 -0.89 -1.29 -15.49
C CYS A 59 -0.89 -0.56 -16.84
N LYS A 60 -1.73 0.46 -17.02
CA LYS A 60 -1.69 1.33 -18.21
C LYS A 60 -0.39 2.13 -18.25
N GLY A 61 0.01 2.73 -17.12
CA GLY A 61 1.27 3.46 -17.00
C GLY A 61 2.50 2.58 -17.26
N ALA A 62 2.52 1.36 -16.71
CA ALA A 62 3.62 0.41 -16.87
C ALA A 62 3.89 0.01 -18.34
N LYS A 63 2.88 0.10 -19.21
CA LYS A 63 3.02 -0.17 -20.65
C LYS A 63 3.59 1.02 -21.43
N MET A 64 3.67 2.19 -20.82
CA MET A 64 4.20 3.40 -21.46
C MET A 64 5.73 3.42 -21.35
N ARG A 65 6.42 3.85 -22.41
CA ARG A 65 7.88 4.09 -22.40
C ARG A 65 8.22 5.43 -21.72
N ASN A 66 7.74 5.62 -20.49
CA ASN A 66 7.96 6.83 -19.70
C ASN A 66 8.60 6.47 -18.35
N GLY A 67 9.78 7.03 -18.07
CA GLY A 67 10.50 6.79 -16.82
C GLY A 67 9.72 7.17 -15.56
N HIS A 68 8.90 8.23 -15.62
CA HIS A 68 8.03 8.59 -14.50
C HIS A 68 6.97 7.51 -14.23
N CYS A 69 6.36 6.93 -15.27
CA CYS A 69 5.42 5.82 -15.12
C CYS A 69 6.09 4.55 -14.56
N VAL A 70 7.36 4.32 -14.87
CA VAL A 70 8.15 3.23 -14.25
C VAL A 70 8.30 3.46 -12.75
N ILE A 71 8.70 4.67 -12.34
CA ILE A 71 8.84 5.03 -10.91
C ILE A 71 7.49 4.86 -10.18
N VAL A 72 6.39 5.34 -10.77
CA VAL A 72 5.04 5.19 -10.19
C VAL A 72 4.68 3.71 -9.99
N THR A 73 4.97 2.87 -10.98
CA THR A 73 4.73 1.42 -10.91
C THR A 73 5.57 0.76 -9.81
N CYS A 74 6.85 1.13 -9.70
CA CYS A 74 7.73 0.64 -8.64
C CYS A 74 7.23 1.05 -7.25
N VAL A 75 6.84 2.31 -7.08
CA VAL A 75 6.31 2.83 -5.80
C VAL A 75 5.02 2.13 -5.41
N PHE A 76 4.12 1.85 -6.36
CA PHE A 76 2.91 1.08 -6.09
C PHE A 76 3.23 -0.35 -5.65
N GLY A 77 4.13 -1.04 -6.35
CA GLY A 77 4.56 -2.38 -5.97
C GLY A 77 5.22 -2.43 -4.59
N MET A 78 6.05 -1.43 -4.26
CA MET A 78 6.63 -1.30 -2.93
C MET A 78 5.53 -1.07 -1.88
N MET A 79 4.58 -0.17 -2.12
CA MET A 79 3.46 0.09 -1.20
C MET A 79 2.71 -1.21 -0.88
N VAL A 80 2.37 -2.01 -1.89
CA VAL A 80 1.70 -3.31 -1.69
C VAL A 80 2.54 -4.25 -0.83
N TYR A 81 3.85 -4.33 -1.10
CA TYR A 81 4.78 -5.12 -0.29
C TYR A 81 4.83 -4.65 1.17
N PHE A 82 4.93 -3.34 1.40
CA PHE A 82 4.96 -2.76 2.74
C PHE A 82 3.67 -3.04 3.52
N VAL A 83 2.52 -2.87 2.88
CA VAL A 83 1.21 -3.20 3.47
C VAL A 83 1.17 -4.67 3.90
N TRP A 84 1.62 -5.59 3.04
CA TRP A 84 1.71 -7.01 3.38
C TRP A 84 2.68 -7.27 4.55
N ARG A 85 3.88 -6.68 4.51
CA ARG A 85 4.92 -6.86 5.53
C ARG A 85 4.46 -6.38 6.89
N GLU A 86 3.97 -5.15 6.96
CA GLU A 86 3.52 -4.54 8.21
C GLU A 86 2.26 -5.22 8.76
N ARG A 87 1.33 -5.65 7.90
CA ARG A 87 0.17 -6.45 8.32
C ARG A 87 0.60 -7.72 9.02
N ASN A 88 1.50 -8.50 8.41
CA ASN A 88 1.97 -9.75 8.98
C ASN A 88 2.73 -9.53 10.29
N LYS A 89 3.60 -8.52 10.34
CA LYS A 89 4.30 -8.14 11.57
C LYS A 89 3.31 -7.81 12.69
N LEU A 90 2.33 -6.94 12.44
CA LEU A 90 1.33 -6.58 13.44
C LEU A 90 0.47 -7.78 13.87
N ARG A 91 0.12 -8.69 12.94
CA ARG A 91 -0.69 -9.87 13.23
C ARG A 91 0.00 -10.86 14.15
N PHE A 92 1.30 -11.10 13.94
CA PHE A 92 2.01 -12.20 14.62
C PHE A 92 3.01 -11.75 15.68
N GLN A 93 3.47 -10.50 15.61
CA GLN A 93 4.52 -9.96 16.48
C GLN A 93 4.08 -8.68 17.20
N GLY A 94 2.92 -8.11 16.84
CA GLY A 94 2.42 -6.84 17.38
C GLY A 94 3.25 -5.63 16.91
N GLY A 95 3.12 -4.52 17.65
CA GLY A 95 3.86 -3.28 17.39
C GLY A 95 2.99 -2.14 16.85
N THR A 96 3.65 -1.17 16.19
CA THR A 96 3.01 0.03 15.63
C THR A 96 3.50 0.29 14.21
N VAL A 97 2.63 0.92 13.41
CA VAL A 97 2.94 1.31 12.03
C VAL A 97 2.85 2.81 11.90
N ILE A 98 3.88 3.41 11.33
CA ILE A 98 3.99 4.86 11.13
C ILE A 98 4.13 5.12 9.63
N VAL A 99 3.10 5.73 9.03
CA VAL A 99 3.04 6.00 7.58
C VAL A 99 4.28 6.76 7.08
N SER A 100 4.80 7.72 7.85
CA SER A 100 5.99 8.47 7.46
C SER A 100 7.24 7.61 7.34
N ASN A 101 7.37 6.54 8.14
CA ASN A 101 8.53 5.65 8.07
C ASN A 101 8.48 4.83 6.79
N ILE A 102 7.29 4.33 6.42
CA ILE A 102 7.08 3.61 5.16
C ILE A 102 7.39 4.52 3.96
N CYS A 103 6.86 5.75 3.95
CA CYS A 103 7.14 6.69 2.86
C CYS A 103 8.64 6.98 2.72
N LYS A 104 9.36 7.15 3.84
CA LYS A 104 10.81 7.35 3.83
C LYS A 104 11.55 6.14 3.27
N GLU A 105 11.18 4.93 3.68
CA GLU A 105 11.79 3.69 3.21
C GLU A 105 11.59 3.52 1.70
N ILE A 106 10.37 3.75 1.19
CA ILE A 106 10.08 3.75 -0.25
C ILE A 106 10.94 4.80 -0.98
N ALA A 107 10.99 6.04 -0.48
CA ALA A 107 11.74 7.11 -1.12
C ALA A 107 13.25 6.78 -1.21
N ILE A 108 13.83 6.20 -0.15
CA ILE A 108 15.22 5.75 -0.11
C ILE A 108 15.47 4.65 -1.16
N HIS A 109 14.57 3.66 -1.26
CA HIS A 109 14.72 2.58 -2.24
C HIS A 109 14.65 3.05 -3.69
N ILE A 110 13.83 4.07 -3.99
CA ILE A 110 13.76 4.66 -5.32
C ILE A 110 15.03 5.47 -5.64
N HIS A 111 15.52 6.30 -4.71
CA HIS A 111 16.70 7.14 -4.94
C HIS A 111 18.02 6.34 -5.01
N MET A 112 18.14 5.20 -4.32
CA MET A 112 19.36 4.38 -4.39
C MET A 112 19.44 3.51 -5.65
N LYS A 113 18.35 3.36 -6.40
CA LYS A 113 18.26 2.47 -7.57
C LYS A 113 17.97 3.19 -8.89
N GLY A 114 17.80 4.52 -8.86
CA GLY A 114 17.72 5.38 -10.05
C GLY A 114 19.04 6.09 -10.28
#